data_AF-A0A6J8EV68-F1
#
_entry.id   AF-A0A6J8EV68-F1
#
_cell.length_a   1.000
_cell.length_b   1.000
_cell.length_c   1.000
_cell.angle_alpha   90.00
_cell.angle_beta   90.00
_cell.angle_gamma   90.00
#
_symmetry.space_group_name_H-M   'P 1'
#
loop_
_entity.id
_entity.type
_entity.pdbx_description
1 polymer ?
#
loop_
_entity_poly.entity_id
_entity_poly.type
_entity_poly.pdbx_seq_one_letter_code
_entity_poly.pdbx_strand_id
1 'polypeptide(L)'
;MKFKKNVKELGNLEVKSYSAKKILLKKEKQGQVLVSVSNTVDTITLTHIRSFNTTDGPSRTISITGIDMFDDLRIVMADNRRFNNQLFIMNHEGRFIKTIRLEDQCFDVAVIEKNTVAITLVKKKKIVFIDVNSSTEQRSIYTRYRCYGIYYTGEQLVVTLDNLTIQFVDLSGNTLSILSIGKRSLYCSMFNNKLYYTTQGGAVSCVYSIDLNEVVGGVKSSAAFADLEDRAKDTSVLIGNLITEKQNNRESLGVQKNKIISEVQNIRAGINNHLLKLEKDLLDKLDNMEKKQNEHIESFIQKLSEMRRKVENISVDLEKTKQHVSNFQAFLGIHEWNKIIEIEEKDCMFLQTDQIMNHRDIHITC
;
A
#
# COMPACT_ATOMS: atom_id res chain seq x y z
N MET A 1 8.73 54.71 11.34
CA MET A 1 9.34 56.06 11.18
C MET A 1 10.36 55.98 10.04
N LYS A 2 10.17 56.71 8.93
CA LYS A 2 11.10 56.69 7.77
C LYS A 2 12.08 57.84 7.91
N PHE A 3 13.36 57.55 8.18
CA PHE A 3 14.40 58.57 8.12
C PHE A 3 14.90 58.72 6.67
N LYS A 4 14.56 59.85 6.04
CA LYS A 4 15.26 60.37 4.86
C LYS A 4 16.23 61.44 5.36
N LYS A 5 17.52 61.16 5.46
CA LYS A 5 18.54 62.21 5.59
C LYS A 5 19.34 62.33 4.30
N ASN A 6 19.62 63.57 3.92
CA ASN A 6 20.41 63.92 2.75
C ASN A 6 21.89 63.69 3.06
N VAL A 7 22.56 62.85 2.26
CA VAL A 7 23.98 62.49 2.46
C VAL A 7 24.91 63.71 2.49
N LYS A 8 24.48 64.84 1.92
CA LYS A 8 25.20 66.12 1.93
C LYS A 8 25.39 66.75 3.31
N GLU A 9 24.66 66.30 4.34
CA GLU A 9 24.67 66.88 5.69
C GLU A 9 25.57 66.12 6.68
N LEU A 10 26.28 65.09 6.22
CA LEU A 10 27.16 64.27 7.05
C LEU A 10 28.57 64.89 7.05
N GLY A 11 29.00 65.45 8.20
CA GLY A 11 30.31 66.09 8.41
C GLY A 11 31.52 65.14 8.35
N ASN A 12 32.65 65.52 8.97
CA ASN A 12 33.95 64.79 8.90
C ASN A 12 33.98 63.47 9.70
N LEU A 13 34.87 62.54 9.30
CA LEU A 13 34.71 61.08 9.46
C LEU A 13 35.99 60.35 9.92
N GLU A 14 35.86 59.33 10.79
CA GLU A 14 36.94 58.40 11.21
C GLU A 14 36.41 56.95 11.32
N VAL A 15 37.22 55.93 11.00
CA VAL A 15 36.89 54.49 11.16
C VAL A 15 37.98 53.76 11.94
N LYS A 16 37.57 53.02 12.98
CA LYS A 16 38.39 52.08 13.75
C LYS A 16 37.80 50.66 13.65
N SER A 17 37.90 50.01 12.49
CA SER A 17 37.80 48.54 12.31
C SER A 17 37.88 48.15 10.84
N TYR A 18 38.65 47.10 10.52
CA TYR A 18 38.94 46.60 9.17
C TYR A 18 37.98 45.48 8.67
N SER A 19 36.73 45.40 9.16
CA SER A 19 35.79 44.33 8.77
C SER A 19 34.63 44.75 7.86
N ALA A 20 34.65 45.96 7.28
CA ALA A 20 33.63 46.40 6.32
C ALA A 20 33.97 45.96 4.88
N LYS A 21 33.25 44.98 4.32
CA LYS A 21 33.46 44.44 2.95
C LYS A 21 32.87 45.32 1.83
N LYS A 22 33.37 46.56 1.70
CA LYS A 22 33.36 47.47 0.50
C LYS A 22 32.30 48.59 0.45
N ILE A 23 32.75 49.82 0.15
CA ILE A 23 31.96 51.04 -0.13
C ILE A 23 32.68 51.89 -1.19
N LEU A 24 31.97 52.38 -2.22
CA LEU A 24 32.41 53.52 -3.05
C LEU A 24 31.33 54.61 -3.06
N LEU A 25 31.74 55.85 -2.76
CA LEU A 25 30.92 57.05 -2.84
C LEU A 25 31.28 57.84 -4.10
N LYS A 26 30.31 58.08 -4.99
CA LYS A 26 30.44 59.02 -6.11
C LYS A 26 29.84 60.37 -5.73
N LYS A 27 30.64 61.43 -5.73
CA LYS A 27 30.13 62.81 -5.71
C LYS A 27 29.77 63.20 -7.15
N GLU A 28 28.57 63.78 -7.32
CA GLU A 28 28.02 64.34 -8.58
C GLU A 28 27.25 63.39 -9.53
N LYS A 29 26.13 62.86 -9.00
CA LYS A 29 24.93 62.26 -9.67
C LYS A 29 25.15 60.87 -10.32
N GLN A 30 24.72 59.74 -9.78
CA GLN A 30 24.08 59.32 -8.53
C GLN A 30 24.79 58.01 -8.13
N GLY A 31 25.26 57.91 -6.89
CA GLY A 31 25.68 56.63 -6.28
C GLY A 31 24.80 56.40 -5.06
N GLN A 32 24.29 55.18 -4.89
CA GLN A 32 23.55 54.80 -3.69
C GLN A 32 24.40 53.83 -2.88
N VAL A 33 24.58 54.16 -1.61
CA VAL A 33 25.29 53.35 -0.62
C VAL A 33 24.31 52.35 -0.03
N LEU A 34 24.79 51.14 0.22
CA LEU A 34 24.07 50.15 0.98
C LEU A 34 24.95 49.66 2.12
N VAL A 35 24.67 50.14 3.34
CA VAL A 35 25.40 49.74 4.55
C VAL A 35 24.64 48.62 5.24
N SER A 36 25.31 47.47 5.35
CA SER A 36 24.97 46.38 6.28
C SER A 36 24.99 46.86 7.73
N VAL A 37 23.86 47.18 8.37
CA VAL A 37 23.82 47.46 9.81
C VAL A 37 23.00 46.41 10.54
N SER A 38 23.67 45.67 11.42
CA SER A 38 23.12 44.53 12.15
C SER A 38 22.21 44.92 13.31
N ASN A 39 22.23 46.18 13.75
CA ASN A 39 21.42 46.73 14.83
C ASN A 39 20.80 48.08 14.41
N THR A 40 19.81 48.57 15.16
CA THR A 40 19.34 49.97 15.06
C THR A 40 20.52 50.90 15.27
N VAL A 41 21.09 51.37 14.17
CA VAL A 41 22.19 52.31 14.19
C VAL A 41 21.58 53.69 14.00
N ASP A 42 21.53 54.42 15.11
CA ASP A 42 21.06 55.81 15.15
C ASP A 42 21.96 56.73 14.30
N THR A 43 23.17 56.28 13.91
CA THR A 43 24.10 57.08 13.11
C THR A 43 25.07 56.22 12.30
N ILE A 44 25.00 56.29 10.97
CA ILE A 44 25.98 55.66 10.06
C ILE A 44 27.04 56.70 9.71
N THR A 45 28.31 56.39 10.02
CA THR A 45 29.47 57.23 9.71
C THR A 45 30.19 56.67 8.49
N LEU A 46 30.21 57.41 7.37
CA LEU A 46 30.78 56.98 6.09
C LEU A 46 32.18 57.57 5.85
N THR A 47 33.27 56.86 6.11
CA THR A 47 34.62 57.44 5.92
C THR A 47 35.05 57.52 4.46
N HIS A 48 35.41 58.74 4.03
CA HIS A 48 36.07 58.94 2.76
C HIS A 48 37.53 58.48 2.85
N ILE A 49 37.81 57.31 2.28
CA ILE A 49 39.16 56.74 2.26
C ILE A 49 40.02 57.44 1.20
N ARG A 50 39.46 57.64 0.00
CA ARG A 50 40.17 58.20 -1.14
C ARG A 50 39.19 58.65 -2.22
N SER A 51 39.56 59.69 -2.96
CA SER A 51 38.93 60.09 -4.21
C SER A 51 39.88 59.75 -5.34
N PHE A 52 39.33 59.21 -6.42
CA PHE A 52 40.08 58.90 -7.62
C PHE A 52 39.71 59.90 -8.69
N ASN A 53 40.72 60.53 -9.28
CA ASN A 53 40.47 61.36 -10.44
C ASN A 53 40.22 60.47 -11.65
N THR A 54 38.96 60.34 -12.03
CA THR A 54 38.60 59.54 -13.20
C THR A 54 39.03 60.23 -14.51
N THR A 55 39.36 61.53 -14.51
CA THR A 55 39.83 62.23 -15.72
C THR A 55 41.20 61.79 -16.23
N ASP A 56 41.99 61.09 -15.41
CA ASP A 56 43.31 60.57 -15.81
C ASP A 56 43.19 59.33 -16.72
N GLY A 57 41.97 58.82 -16.92
CA GLY A 57 41.66 57.82 -17.93
C GLY A 57 41.61 58.40 -19.36
N PRO A 58 41.53 57.55 -20.39
CA PRO A 58 41.52 57.97 -21.80
C PRO A 58 40.30 58.81 -22.23
N SER A 59 39.43 59.23 -21.31
CA SER A 59 38.16 59.86 -21.64
C SER A 59 37.75 60.93 -20.63
N ARG A 60 37.43 62.14 -21.14
CA ARG A 60 37.12 63.33 -20.35
C ARG A 60 35.80 63.29 -19.57
N THR A 61 34.95 62.29 -19.80
CA THR A 61 33.68 62.11 -19.09
C THR A 61 33.53 60.65 -18.72
N ILE A 62 33.18 60.28 -17.50
CA ILE A 62 33.03 58.87 -17.11
C ILE A 62 31.69 58.69 -16.38
N SER A 63 30.96 57.63 -16.75
CA SER A 63 29.67 57.29 -16.16
C SER A 63 29.73 55.93 -15.48
N ILE A 64 30.46 55.85 -14.36
CA ILE A 64 30.49 54.64 -13.54
C ILE A 64 29.10 54.32 -13.02
N THR A 65 28.61 53.12 -13.32
CA THR A 65 27.35 52.57 -12.81
C THR A 65 27.53 51.30 -12.00
N GLY A 66 28.58 50.52 -12.26
CA GLY A 66 28.92 49.33 -11.48
C GLY A 66 30.33 49.39 -10.93
N ILE A 67 30.53 48.74 -9.79
CA ILE A 67 31.85 48.60 -9.17
C ILE A 67 31.91 47.32 -8.33
N ASP A 68 33.05 46.64 -8.41
CA ASP A 68 33.42 45.61 -7.46
C ASP A 68 34.96 45.59 -7.28
N MET A 69 35.46 44.75 -6.39
CA MET A 69 36.86 44.67 -6.02
C MET A 69 37.31 43.22 -5.86
N PHE A 70 38.46 42.89 -6.40
CA PHE A 70 39.10 41.59 -6.23
C PHE A 70 39.69 41.42 -4.82
N ASP A 71 40.02 40.19 -4.46
CA ASP A 71 40.68 39.89 -3.18
C ASP A 71 42.08 40.50 -3.08
N ASP A 72 42.75 40.71 -4.23
CA ASP A 72 44.02 41.44 -4.33
C ASP A 72 43.87 42.97 -4.34
N LEU A 73 42.68 43.46 -3.97
CA LEU A 73 42.32 44.86 -3.85
C LEU A 73 42.35 45.64 -5.18
N ARG A 74 42.42 44.98 -6.34
CA ARG A 74 42.13 45.64 -7.62
C ARG A 74 40.66 46.00 -7.67
N ILE A 75 40.35 47.20 -8.15
CA ILE A 75 39.00 47.73 -8.31
C ILE A 75 38.62 47.62 -9.78
N VAL A 76 37.43 47.08 -10.06
CA VAL A 76 36.85 47.04 -11.41
C VAL A 76 35.61 47.92 -11.45
N MET A 77 35.48 48.74 -12.48
CA MET A 77 34.34 49.65 -12.64
C MET A 77 33.75 49.56 -14.04
N ALA A 78 32.41 49.52 -14.13
CA ALA A 78 31.66 49.52 -15.37
C ALA A 78 31.28 50.94 -15.81
N ASP A 79 31.70 51.35 -17.01
CA ASP A 79 31.41 52.65 -17.61
C ASP A 79 30.26 52.57 -18.62
N ASN A 80 29.13 53.16 -18.27
CA ASN A 80 27.85 53.00 -18.98
C ASN A 80 27.58 54.16 -19.96
N ARG A 81 28.60 54.61 -20.69
CA ARG A 81 28.43 55.68 -21.68
C ARG A 81 27.95 55.11 -23.00
N ARG A 82 27.02 55.83 -23.64
CA ARG A 82 26.36 55.44 -24.90
C ARG A 82 27.33 55.07 -26.04
N PHE A 83 28.57 55.55 -26.00
CA PHE A 83 29.59 55.37 -27.04
C PHE A 83 30.95 54.90 -26.50
N ASN A 84 31.05 54.57 -25.22
CA ASN A 84 32.32 54.10 -24.66
C ASN A 84 32.06 53.04 -23.59
N ASN A 85 31.74 51.84 -24.07
CA ASN A 85 31.41 50.69 -23.24
C ASN A 85 32.71 50.01 -22.81
N GLN A 86 33.12 50.23 -21.58
CA GLN A 86 34.41 49.73 -21.13
C GLN A 86 34.42 49.45 -19.64
N LEU A 87 35.31 48.52 -19.25
CA LEU A 87 35.70 48.35 -17.86
C LEU A 87 36.98 49.13 -17.59
N PHE A 88 37.04 49.74 -16.41
CA PHE A 88 38.26 50.28 -15.85
C PHE A 88 38.77 49.37 -14.74
N ILE A 89 40.07 49.07 -14.76
CA ILE A 89 40.72 48.36 -13.66
C ILE A 89 41.75 49.30 -13.03
N MET A 90 41.70 49.41 -11.72
CA MET A 90 42.60 50.23 -10.91
C MET A 90 43.18 49.38 -9.79
N ASN A 91 44.37 49.71 -9.30
CA ASN A 91 44.86 49.10 -8.07
C ASN A 91 44.20 49.75 -6.84
N HIS A 92 44.47 49.21 -5.65
CA HIS A 92 43.98 49.76 -4.38
C HIS A 92 44.48 51.17 -4.08
N GLU A 93 45.57 51.60 -4.73
CA GLU A 93 46.09 52.95 -4.61
C GLU A 93 45.34 53.94 -5.53
N GLY A 94 44.47 53.45 -6.41
CA GLY A 94 43.80 54.30 -7.40
C GLY A 94 44.61 54.58 -8.65
N ARG A 95 45.69 53.85 -8.88
CA ARG A 95 46.43 53.94 -10.14
C ARG A 95 45.68 53.13 -11.18
N PHE A 96 45.47 53.75 -12.33
CA PHE A 96 44.92 53.08 -13.49
C PHE A 96 45.83 51.94 -13.93
N ILE A 97 45.27 50.75 -14.09
CA ILE A 97 45.98 49.57 -14.61
C ILE A 97 45.70 49.44 -16.10
N LYS A 98 44.42 49.30 -16.47
CA LYS A 98 44.01 49.15 -17.87
C LYS A 98 42.52 49.33 -18.11
N THR A 99 42.16 49.36 -19.39
CA THR A 99 40.79 49.42 -19.90
C THR A 99 40.48 48.20 -20.74
N ILE A 100 39.28 47.62 -20.57
CA ILE A 100 38.76 46.55 -21.42
C ILE A 100 37.56 47.09 -22.18
N ARG A 101 37.62 47.07 -23.52
CA ARG A 101 36.48 47.49 -24.36
C ARG A 101 35.45 46.37 -24.45
N LEU A 102 34.18 46.75 -24.37
CA LEU A 102 33.04 45.86 -24.44
C LEU A 102 32.25 46.11 -25.73
N GLU A 103 31.56 45.09 -26.22
CA GLU A 103 30.74 45.19 -27.44
C GLU A 103 29.45 46.00 -27.26
N ASP A 104 28.96 46.15 -26.03
CA ASP A 104 27.71 46.85 -25.71
C ASP A 104 27.77 47.50 -24.33
N GLN A 105 26.80 48.36 -24.08
CA GLN A 105 26.63 49.16 -22.88
C GLN A 105 26.54 48.29 -21.62
N CYS A 106 27.63 48.30 -20.84
CA CYS A 106 27.66 47.67 -19.54
C CYS A 106 26.92 48.50 -18.48
N PHE A 107 26.23 47.84 -17.56
CA PHE A 107 25.56 48.52 -16.45
C PHE A 107 26.24 48.24 -15.12
N ASP A 108 26.44 46.97 -14.78
CA ASP A 108 27.01 46.58 -13.50
C ASP A 108 28.06 45.48 -13.66
N VAL A 109 28.87 45.28 -12.63
CA VAL A 109 29.97 44.32 -12.61
C VAL A 109 30.06 43.60 -11.27
N ALA A 110 30.28 42.29 -11.31
CA ALA A 110 30.55 41.47 -10.13
C ALA A 110 31.84 40.65 -10.35
N VAL A 111 32.73 40.64 -9.36
CA VAL A 111 33.91 39.77 -9.34
C VAL A 111 33.45 38.36 -8.97
N ILE A 112 33.84 37.37 -9.78
CA ILE A 112 33.46 35.96 -9.60
C ILE A 112 34.64 35.17 -9.03
N GLU A 113 35.81 35.34 -9.63
CA GLU A 113 37.04 34.64 -9.26
C GLU A 113 38.24 35.61 -9.35
N LYS A 114 39.44 35.12 -9.04
CA LYS A 114 40.69 35.90 -8.98
C LYS A 114 40.91 36.85 -10.15
N ASN A 115 40.51 36.48 -11.36
CA ASN A 115 40.65 37.31 -12.57
C ASN A 115 39.39 37.37 -13.42
N THR A 116 38.25 36.88 -12.95
CA THR A 116 37.04 36.81 -13.76
C THR A 116 35.96 37.72 -13.20
N VAL A 117 35.34 38.49 -14.08
CA VAL A 117 34.20 39.35 -13.76
C VAL A 117 32.99 38.98 -14.59
N ALA A 118 31.79 39.05 -14.01
CA ALA A 118 30.52 39.00 -14.71
C ALA A 118 29.99 40.42 -14.90
N ILE A 119 29.54 40.74 -16.11
CA ILE A 119 29.12 42.09 -16.50
C ILE A 119 27.77 42.02 -17.18
N THR A 120 26.84 42.89 -16.81
CA THR A 120 25.54 43.01 -17.47
C THR A 120 25.60 43.93 -18.68
N LEU A 121 25.22 43.41 -19.86
CA LEU A 121 25.11 44.19 -21.11
C LEU A 121 23.64 44.45 -21.44
N VAL A 122 23.21 45.70 -21.23
CA VAL A 122 21.78 46.07 -21.13
C VAL A 122 21.03 45.83 -22.44
N LYS A 123 21.57 46.29 -23.59
CA LYS A 123 20.83 46.22 -24.86
C LYS A 123 20.89 44.81 -25.45
N LYS A 124 22.02 44.11 -25.27
CA LYS A 124 22.22 42.72 -25.67
C LYS A 124 21.47 41.71 -24.80
N LYS A 125 20.93 42.12 -23.64
CA LYS A 125 20.22 41.25 -22.69
C LYS A 125 21.07 40.02 -22.36
N LYS A 126 22.32 40.24 -21.95
CA LYS A 126 23.21 39.14 -21.58
C LYS A 126 24.18 39.54 -20.49
N ILE A 127 24.70 38.54 -19.81
CA ILE A 127 25.78 38.65 -18.84
C ILE A 127 27.02 38.05 -19.49
N VAL A 128 28.10 38.81 -19.58
CA VAL A 128 29.38 38.34 -20.14
C VAL A 128 30.36 38.09 -19.02
N PHE A 129 31.12 37.00 -19.12
CA PHE A 129 32.23 36.68 -18.23
C PHE A 129 33.52 37.04 -18.92
N ILE A 130 34.32 37.90 -18.30
CA ILE A 130 35.57 38.39 -18.89
C ILE A 130 36.73 38.02 -17.98
N ASP A 131 37.74 37.39 -18.57
CA ASP A 131 39.05 37.29 -17.94
C ASP A 131 39.73 38.66 -18.03
N VAL A 132 39.94 39.25 -16.86
CA VAL A 132 40.46 40.59 -16.72
C VAL A 132 41.92 40.65 -17.12
N ASN A 133 42.71 39.58 -17.11
CA ASN A 133 44.11 39.61 -17.51
C ASN A 133 44.28 39.52 -19.04
N SER A 134 43.65 38.54 -19.69
CA SER A 134 43.68 38.39 -21.15
C SER A 134 42.78 39.41 -21.86
N SER A 135 41.83 40.00 -21.15
CA SER A 135 40.80 40.91 -21.70
C SER A 135 39.89 40.20 -22.71
N THR A 136 39.68 38.89 -22.55
CA THR A 136 38.87 38.06 -23.44
C THR A 136 37.55 37.67 -22.79
N GLU A 137 36.46 37.67 -23.57
CA GLU A 137 35.20 37.05 -23.16
C GLU A 137 35.39 35.53 -23.08
N GLN A 138 35.10 34.95 -21.91
CA GLN A 138 35.17 33.51 -21.67
C GLN A 138 33.86 32.82 -22.04
N ARG A 139 32.73 33.42 -21.65
CA ARG A 139 31.37 32.91 -21.91
C ARG A 139 30.31 33.99 -21.70
N SER A 140 29.08 33.67 -22.10
CA SER A 140 27.90 34.53 -21.98
C SER A 140 26.67 33.78 -21.47
N ILE A 141 25.84 34.44 -20.66
CA ILE A 141 24.49 33.98 -20.28
C ILE A 141 23.49 34.96 -20.89
N TYR A 142 22.59 34.47 -21.77
CA TYR A 142 21.53 35.30 -22.33
C TYR A 142 20.35 35.39 -21.37
N THR A 143 19.93 36.61 -21.08
CA THR A 143 18.74 36.90 -20.29
C THR A 143 17.56 37.18 -21.22
N ARG A 144 16.35 36.78 -20.83
CA ARG A 144 15.13 37.08 -21.61
C ARG A 144 14.83 38.59 -21.68
N TYR A 145 15.27 39.31 -20.66
CA TYR A 145 14.96 40.70 -20.33
C TYR A 145 16.25 41.51 -20.18
N ARG A 146 16.19 42.84 -20.21
CA ARG A 146 17.40 43.66 -20.02
C ARG A 146 17.88 43.52 -18.58
N CYS A 147 19.15 43.22 -18.39
CA CYS A 147 19.78 43.10 -17.08
C CYS A 147 20.49 44.39 -16.68
N TYR A 148 20.40 44.75 -15.39
CA TYR A 148 21.01 45.96 -14.82
C TYR A 148 22.00 45.55 -13.73
N GLY A 149 21.61 45.59 -12.47
CA GLY A 149 22.44 45.22 -11.33
C GLY A 149 22.79 43.74 -11.33
N ILE A 150 24.01 43.42 -10.91
CA ILE A 150 24.51 42.06 -10.75
C ILE A 150 25.32 41.94 -9.46
N TYR A 151 25.12 40.84 -8.75
CA TYR A 151 25.87 40.52 -7.55
C TYR A 151 26.22 39.04 -7.54
N TYR A 152 27.41 38.68 -7.07
CA TYR A 152 27.83 37.29 -6.92
C TYR A 152 27.90 36.89 -5.45
N THR A 153 27.22 35.80 -5.12
CA THR A 153 27.09 35.30 -3.75
C THR A 153 28.19 34.34 -3.32
N GLY A 154 29.09 33.95 -4.24
CA GLY A 154 30.02 32.84 -4.07
C GLY A 154 29.55 31.54 -4.74
N GLU A 155 28.25 31.41 -5.00
CA GLU A 155 27.68 30.21 -5.62
C GLU A 155 26.85 30.54 -6.87
N GLN A 156 26.08 31.63 -6.80
CA GLN A 156 25.13 32.06 -7.81
C GLN A 156 25.20 33.57 -8.05
N LEU A 157 24.71 33.99 -9.21
CA LEU A 157 24.50 35.38 -9.57
C LEU A 157 23.09 35.83 -9.17
N VAL A 158 22.99 37.04 -8.64
CA VAL A 158 21.73 37.74 -8.40
C VAL A 158 21.64 38.88 -9.39
N VAL A 159 20.62 38.90 -10.24
CA VAL A 159 20.53 39.81 -11.39
C VAL A 159 19.19 40.53 -11.38
N THR A 160 19.22 41.85 -11.51
CA THR A 160 18.00 42.66 -11.63
C THR A 160 17.60 42.85 -13.09
N LEU A 161 16.32 42.67 -13.42
CA LEU A 161 15.80 42.68 -14.79
C LEU A 161 14.74 43.77 -15.01
N ASP A 162 14.55 44.24 -16.26
CA ASP A 162 13.53 45.25 -16.59
C ASP A 162 12.08 44.77 -16.45
N ASN A 163 11.84 43.47 -16.35
CA ASN A 163 10.50 42.90 -16.16
C ASN A 163 10.02 42.93 -14.69
N LEU A 164 10.60 43.79 -13.85
CA LEU A 164 10.25 43.94 -12.43
C LEU A 164 10.57 42.69 -11.58
N THR A 165 11.54 41.89 -12.00
CA THR A 165 12.01 40.71 -11.25
C THR A 165 13.50 40.78 -10.94
N ILE A 166 13.89 40.05 -9.91
CA ILE A 166 15.27 39.71 -9.59
C ILE A 166 15.42 38.21 -9.78
N GLN A 167 16.41 37.77 -10.53
CA GLN A 167 16.68 36.36 -10.77
C GLN A 167 17.94 35.92 -10.06
N PHE A 168 17.85 34.74 -9.47
CA PHE A 168 19.00 33.99 -8.99
C PHE A 168 19.34 32.99 -10.09
N VAL A 169 20.55 33.06 -10.63
CA VAL A 169 21.00 32.20 -11.71
C VAL A 169 22.32 31.55 -11.35
N ASP A 170 22.48 30.27 -11.67
CA ASP A 170 23.77 29.62 -11.53
C ASP A 170 24.78 30.16 -12.56
N LEU A 171 26.04 29.78 -12.40
CA LEU A 171 27.11 30.21 -13.30
C LEU A 171 26.98 29.63 -14.73
N SER A 172 26.12 28.64 -14.95
CA SER A 172 25.80 28.08 -16.27
C SER A 172 24.63 28.80 -16.95
N GLY A 173 23.94 29.69 -16.25
CA GLY A 173 22.79 30.44 -16.76
C GLY A 173 21.43 29.83 -16.45
N ASN A 174 21.36 28.75 -15.67
CA ASN A 174 20.08 28.19 -15.24
C ASN A 174 19.45 29.09 -14.17
N THR A 175 18.15 29.37 -14.32
CA THR A 175 17.41 30.12 -13.30
C THR A 175 17.10 29.22 -12.10
N LEU A 176 17.63 29.59 -10.94
CA LEU A 176 17.43 28.89 -9.66
C LEU A 176 16.16 29.39 -8.95
N SER A 177 15.96 30.71 -8.92
CA SER A 177 14.72 31.31 -8.39
C SER A 177 14.44 32.69 -8.97
N ILE A 178 13.19 33.14 -8.85
CA ILE A 178 12.72 34.44 -9.35
C ILE A 178 11.96 35.15 -8.23
N LEU A 179 12.37 36.37 -7.91
CA LEU A 179 11.70 37.26 -6.98
C LEU A 179 10.99 38.38 -7.75
N SER A 180 9.66 38.43 -7.65
CA SER A 180 8.87 39.55 -8.20
C SER A 180 8.85 40.71 -7.20
N ILE A 181 9.31 41.89 -7.63
CA ILE A 181 9.47 43.07 -6.75
C ILE A 181 8.50 44.21 -7.10
N GLY A 182 7.71 44.07 -8.17
CA GLY A 182 6.66 45.02 -8.59
C GLY A 182 7.15 46.41 -9.03
N LYS A 183 8.46 46.66 -8.99
CA LYS A 183 9.10 47.91 -9.40
C LYS A 183 10.42 47.60 -10.09
N ARG A 184 10.83 48.46 -11.02
CA ARG A 184 12.12 48.31 -11.69
C ARG A 184 13.24 48.50 -10.67
N SER A 185 14.12 47.49 -10.58
CA SER A 185 15.35 47.56 -9.80
C SER A 185 16.55 47.83 -10.69
N LEU A 186 17.54 48.53 -10.12
CA LEU A 186 18.77 48.90 -10.84
C LEU A 186 20.01 48.24 -10.25
N TYR A 187 20.09 48.11 -8.93
CA TYR A 187 21.24 47.51 -8.23
C TYR A 187 20.75 46.48 -7.22
N CYS A 188 21.53 45.42 -7.02
CA CYS A 188 21.30 44.41 -5.99
C CYS A 188 22.59 44.10 -5.22
N SER A 189 22.46 43.66 -3.98
CA SER A 189 23.55 43.15 -3.15
C SER A 189 23.00 42.17 -2.11
N MET A 190 23.79 41.17 -1.73
CA MET A 190 23.47 40.30 -0.60
C MET A 190 24.33 40.66 0.61
N PHE A 191 23.73 40.64 1.79
CA PHE A 191 24.48 40.71 3.06
C PHE A 191 23.69 40.03 4.17
N ASN A 192 24.33 39.17 4.97
CA ASN A 192 23.69 38.39 6.03
C ASN A 192 22.37 37.71 5.58
N ASN A 193 22.42 37.00 4.44
CA ASN A 193 21.26 36.32 3.84
C ASN A 193 20.05 37.24 3.54
N LYS A 194 20.30 38.55 3.42
CA LYS A 194 19.30 39.52 3.00
C LYS A 194 19.67 40.05 1.63
N LEU A 195 18.68 40.03 0.75
CA LEU A 195 18.76 40.69 -0.54
C LEU A 195 18.37 42.14 -0.37
N TYR A 196 19.30 43.01 -0.74
CA TYR A 196 19.08 44.43 -0.81
C TYR A 196 19.07 44.86 -2.26
N TYR A 197 18.13 45.74 -2.60
CA TYR A 197 18.05 46.26 -3.97
C TYR A 197 17.54 47.68 -4.01
N THR A 198 17.95 48.42 -5.02
CA THR A 198 17.48 49.79 -5.28
C THR A 198 16.35 49.75 -6.29
N THR A 199 15.36 50.63 -6.11
CA THR A 199 14.29 50.85 -7.09
C THR A 199 14.55 52.13 -7.88
N GLN A 200 13.90 52.31 -9.03
CA GLN A 200 14.02 53.54 -9.84
C GLN A 200 13.71 54.84 -9.07
N GLY A 201 12.92 54.77 -7.99
CA GLY A 201 12.67 55.90 -7.08
C GLY A 201 13.79 56.20 -6.08
N GLY A 202 14.91 55.47 -6.15
CA GLY A 202 16.05 55.59 -5.25
C GLY A 202 15.81 55.04 -3.84
N ALA A 203 14.71 54.32 -3.62
CA ALA A 203 14.48 53.62 -2.35
C ALA A 203 15.25 52.30 -2.33
N VAL A 204 15.94 52.05 -1.23
CA VAL A 204 16.54 50.76 -0.89
C VAL A 204 15.47 49.89 -0.24
N SER A 205 15.26 48.69 -0.78
CA SER A 205 14.40 47.65 -0.23
C SER A 205 15.25 46.49 0.26
N CYS A 206 14.75 45.77 1.26
CA CYS A 206 15.37 44.58 1.84
C CYS A 206 14.34 43.44 1.82
N VAL A 207 14.74 42.28 1.33
CA VAL A 207 13.94 41.04 1.34
C VAL A 207 14.78 39.95 2.00
N TYR A 208 14.18 39.23 2.94
CA TYR A 208 14.79 38.04 3.51
C TYR A 208 14.80 36.93 2.47
N SER A 209 15.97 36.38 2.16
CA SER A 209 16.06 35.07 1.55
C SER A 209 16.50 34.11 2.64
N ILE A 210 15.57 33.31 3.15
CA ILE A 210 15.92 32.22 4.04
C ILE A 210 16.46 31.10 3.15
N ASP A 211 17.70 30.67 3.38
CA ASP A 211 18.22 29.47 2.73
C ASP A 211 17.48 28.26 3.31
N LEU A 212 16.74 27.56 2.45
CA LEU A 212 15.98 26.37 2.84
C LEU A 212 16.90 25.29 3.39
N ASN A 213 18.14 25.18 2.90
CA ASN A 213 19.11 24.19 3.37
C ASN A 213 19.55 24.47 4.81
N GLU A 214 19.71 25.74 5.17
CA GLU A 214 20.02 26.16 6.54
C GLU A 214 18.88 25.77 7.50
N VAL A 215 17.62 26.01 7.09
CA VAL A 215 16.44 25.60 7.87
C VAL A 215 16.37 24.08 8.02
N VAL A 216 16.57 23.35 6.92
CA VAL A 216 16.55 21.88 6.93
C VAL A 216 17.68 21.32 7.80
N GLY A 217 18.88 21.89 7.72
CA GLY A 217 20.01 21.54 8.58
C GLY A 217 19.72 21.80 10.05
N GLY A 218 19.10 22.94 10.36
CA GLY A 218 18.64 23.27 11.71
C GLY A 218 17.58 22.30 12.25
N VAL A 219 16.62 21.89 11.41
CA VAL A 219 15.59 20.90 11.80
C VAL A 219 16.23 19.54 12.05
N LYS A 220 17.10 19.07 11.15
CA LYS A 220 17.78 17.77 11.29
C LYS A 220 18.68 17.70 12.52
N SER A 221 19.32 18.81 12.88
CA SER A 221 20.17 18.89 14.08
C SER A 221 19.40 19.22 15.36
N SER A 222 18.08 19.41 15.27
CA SER A 222 17.28 19.75 16.44
C SER A 222 17.08 18.55 17.38
N ALA A 223 17.15 18.80 18.68
CA ALA A 223 16.89 17.79 19.71
C ALA A 223 15.47 17.17 19.58
N ALA A 224 14.49 17.95 19.11
CA ALA A 224 13.13 17.47 18.87
C ALA A 224 13.08 16.44 17.72
N PHE A 225 13.89 16.61 16.67
CA PHE A 225 13.95 15.65 15.58
C PHE A 225 14.66 14.35 16.01
N ALA A 226 15.72 14.47 16.82
CA ALA A 226 16.40 13.31 17.41
C ALA A 226 15.45 12.50 18.33
N ASP A 227 14.70 13.17 19.22
CA ASP A 227 13.68 12.52 20.07
C ASP A 227 12.62 11.79 19.23
N LEU A 228 12.18 12.41 18.14
CA LEU A 228 11.21 11.79 17.23
C LEU A 228 11.78 10.55 16.53
N GLU A 229 13.05 10.59 16.14
CA GLU A 229 13.76 9.45 15.55
C GLU A 229 13.89 8.28 16.54
N ASP A 230 14.24 8.57 17.79
CA ASP A 230 14.36 7.56 18.85
C ASP A 230 13.00 6.95 19.17
N ARG A 231 11.95 7.76 19.32
CA ARG A 231 10.57 7.27 19.50
C ARG A 231 10.09 6.41 18.34
N ALA A 232 10.50 6.72 17.11
CA ALA A 232 10.18 5.90 15.96
C ALA A 232 10.89 4.54 16.01
N LYS A 233 12.16 4.50 16.43
CA LYS A 233 12.91 3.24 16.63
C LYS A 233 12.28 2.39 17.73
N ASP A 234 11.94 2.97 18.87
CA ASP A 234 11.28 2.27 19.97
C ASP A 234 9.93 1.67 19.53
N THR A 235 9.13 2.46 18.81
CA THR A 235 7.85 2.00 18.26
C THR A 235 8.05 0.84 17.28
N SER A 236 9.10 0.89 16.45
CA SER A 236 9.44 -0.20 15.52
C SER A 236 9.78 -1.51 16.25
N VAL A 237 10.54 -1.43 17.35
CA VAL A 237 10.87 -2.60 18.20
C VAL A 237 9.61 -3.18 18.83
N LEU A 238 8.72 -2.33 19.37
CA LEU A 238 7.45 -2.78 19.96
C LEU A 238 6.56 -3.51 18.94
N ILE A 239 6.46 -2.98 17.72
CA ILE A 239 5.72 -3.64 16.63
C ILE A 239 6.33 -5.00 16.30
N GLY A 240 7.67 -5.10 16.23
CA GLY A 240 8.37 -6.36 16.00
C GLY A 240 8.01 -7.42 17.05
N ASN A 241 8.07 -7.06 18.34
CA ASN A 241 7.72 -7.95 19.44
C ASN A 241 6.25 -8.42 19.36
N LEU A 242 5.32 -7.52 19.02
CA LEU A 242 3.91 -7.85 18.88
C LEU A 242 3.65 -8.81 17.72
N ILE A 243 4.36 -8.66 16.59
CA ILE A 243 4.29 -9.59 15.46
C ILE A 243 4.73 -10.99 15.91
N THR A 244 5.87 -11.11 16.60
CA THR A 244 6.37 -12.38 17.12
C THR A 244 5.39 -13.03 18.09
N GLU A 245 4.81 -12.26 19.03
CA GLU A 245 3.80 -12.77 19.96
C GLU A 245 2.56 -13.32 19.22
N LYS A 246 2.07 -12.61 18.20
CA LYS A 246 0.92 -13.07 17.40
C LYS A 246 1.24 -14.29 16.55
N GLN A 247 2.47 -14.44 16.06
CA GLN A 247 2.92 -15.66 15.38
C GLN A 247 2.93 -16.87 16.33
N ASN A 248 3.52 -16.72 17.52
CA ASN A 248 3.54 -17.77 18.54
C ASN A 248 2.12 -18.19 18.96
N ASN A 249 1.23 -17.22 19.15
CA ASN A 249 -0.18 -17.49 19.46
C ASN A 249 -0.89 -18.25 18.33
N ARG A 250 -0.63 -17.89 17.06
CA ARG A 250 -1.20 -18.58 15.89
C ARG A 250 -0.73 -20.03 15.82
N GLU A 251 0.55 -20.29 16.08
CA GLU A 251 1.10 -21.65 16.11
C GLU A 251 0.49 -22.49 17.23
N SER A 252 0.41 -21.93 18.45
CA SER A 252 -0.25 -22.57 19.60
C SER A 252 -1.71 -22.93 19.33
N LEU A 253 -2.48 -22.01 18.73
CA LEU A 253 -3.86 -22.27 18.30
C LEU A 253 -3.93 -23.37 17.24
N GLY A 254 -2.97 -23.44 16.32
CA GLY A 254 -2.86 -24.53 15.34
C GLY A 254 -2.66 -25.89 16.00
N VAL A 255 -1.78 -25.98 17.00
CA VAL A 255 -1.55 -27.20 17.80
C VAL A 255 -2.81 -27.61 18.55
N GLN A 256 -3.49 -26.67 19.22
CA GLN A 256 -4.73 -26.95 19.95
C GLN A 256 -5.85 -27.43 19.01
N LYS A 257 -6.02 -26.79 17.84
CA LYS A 257 -6.98 -27.23 16.82
C LYS A 257 -6.72 -28.67 16.38
N ASN A 258 -5.46 -29.01 16.08
CA ASN A 258 -5.10 -30.37 15.66
C ASN A 258 -5.34 -31.40 16.76
N LYS A 259 -5.09 -31.04 18.03
CA LYS A 259 -5.42 -31.89 19.18
C LYS A 259 -6.92 -32.16 19.28
N ILE A 260 -7.76 -31.13 19.18
CA ILE A 260 -9.23 -31.28 19.19
C ILE A 260 -9.69 -32.16 18.01
N ILE A 261 -9.16 -31.96 16.81
CA ILE A 261 -9.47 -32.79 15.64
C ILE A 261 -9.14 -34.27 15.93
N SER A 262 -7.98 -34.55 16.50
CA SER A 262 -7.57 -35.91 16.87
C SER A 262 -8.49 -36.53 17.94
N GLU A 263 -8.85 -35.76 18.97
CA GLU A 263 -9.78 -36.21 20.02
C GLU A 263 -11.17 -36.52 19.45
N VAL A 264 -11.71 -35.66 18.57
CA VAL A 264 -12.99 -35.90 17.89
C VAL A 264 -12.94 -37.15 17.00
N GLN A 265 -11.84 -37.35 16.26
CA GLN A 265 -11.64 -38.55 15.45
C GLN A 265 -11.58 -39.83 16.31
N ASN A 266 -10.89 -39.78 17.45
CA ASN A 266 -10.81 -40.89 18.39
C ASN A 266 -12.18 -41.23 18.99
N ILE A 267 -12.96 -40.21 19.40
CA ILE A 267 -14.33 -40.40 19.89
C ILE A 267 -15.21 -41.04 18.81
N ARG A 268 -15.14 -40.55 17.56
CA ARG A 268 -15.90 -41.11 16.43
C ARG A 268 -15.54 -42.58 16.19
N ALA A 269 -14.26 -42.93 16.22
CA ALA A 269 -13.80 -44.31 16.09
C ALA A 269 -14.33 -45.18 17.25
N GLY A 270 -14.33 -44.66 18.48
CA GLY A 270 -14.89 -45.34 19.66
C GLY A 270 -16.39 -45.63 19.53
N ILE A 271 -17.18 -44.64 19.11
CA ILE A 271 -18.63 -44.79 18.88
C ILE A 271 -18.90 -45.84 17.79
N ASN A 272 -18.21 -45.76 16.66
CA ASN A 272 -18.38 -46.73 15.57
C ASN A 272 -18.05 -48.15 16.03
N ASN A 273 -16.99 -48.34 16.81
CA ASN A 273 -16.65 -49.64 17.38
C ASN A 273 -17.73 -50.17 18.34
N HIS A 274 -18.37 -49.29 19.13
CA HIS A 274 -19.50 -49.70 19.99
C HIS A 274 -20.74 -50.07 19.17
N LEU A 275 -21.05 -49.32 18.11
CA LEU A 275 -22.18 -49.64 17.23
C LEU A 275 -21.98 -50.99 16.52
N LEU A 276 -20.78 -51.28 16.02
CA LEU A 276 -20.44 -52.58 15.42
C LEU A 276 -20.57 -53.75 16.41
N LYS A 277 -20.15 -53.55 17.67
CA LYS A 277 -20.34 -54.56 18.73
C LYS A 277 -21.81 -54.79 19.02
N LEU A 278 -22.59 -53.72 19.15
CA LEU A 278 -24.02 -53.80 19.41
C LEU A 278 -24.76 -54.51 18.27
N GLU A 279 -24.44 -54.18 17.02
CA GLU A 279 -24.98 -54.85 15.83
C GLU A 279 -24.70 -56.35 15.87
N LYS A 280 -23.45 -56.73 16.13
CA LYS A 280 -23.06 -58.15 16.27
C LYS A 280 -23.83 -58.85 17.39
N ASP A 281 -23.90 -58.26 18.58
CA ASP A 281 -24.61 -58.84 19.72
C ASP A 281 -26.12 -59.02 19.43
N LEU A 282 -26.72 -58.10 18.67
CA LEU A 282 -28.12 -58.18 18.26
C LEU A 282 -28.34 -59.27 17.21
N LEU A 283 -27.45 -59.39 16.22
CA LEU A 283 -27.48 -60.46 15.22
C LEU A 283 -27.31 -61.84 15.89
N ASP A 284 -26.33 -61.99 16.77
CA ASP A 284 -26.10 -63.24 17.52
C ASP A 284 -27.35 -63.61 18.36
N LYS A 285 -28.05 -62.62 18.94
CA LYS A 285 -29.31 -62.86 19.66
C LYS A 285 -30.45 -63.28 18.72
N LEU A 286 -30.56 -62.65 17.55
CA LEU A 286 -31.57 -62.98 16.55
C LEU A 286 -31.39 -64.40 16.04
N ASP A 287 -30.16 -64.79 15.67
CA ASP A 287 -29.82 -66.14 15.21
C ASP A 287 -30.13 -67.20 16.29
N ASN A 288 -29.81 -66.90 17.55
CA ASN A 288 -30.15 -67.78 18.67
C ASN A 288 -31.66 -67.92 18.89
N MET A 289 -32.43 -66.84 18.70
CA MET A 289 -33.89 -66.87 18.78
C MET A 289 -34.48 -67.68 17.63
N GLU A 290 -34.02 -67.44 16.40
CA GLU A 290 -34.43 -68.19 15.21
C GLU A 290 -34.15 -69.69 15.40
N LYS A 291 -32.94 -70.05 15.86
CA LYS A 291 -32.58 -71.44 16.15
C LYS A 291 -33.53 -72.08 17.16
N LYS A 292 -33.82 -71.42 18.29
CA LYS A 292 -34.77 -71.92 19.30
C LYS A 292 -36.19 -72.08 18.74
N GLN A 293 -36.63 -71.12 17.93
CA GLN A 293 -37.94 -71.16 17.28
C GLN A 293 -38.02 -72.34 16.32
N ASN A 294 -36.98 -72.57 15.52
CA ASN A 294 -36.88 -73.68 14.58
C ASN A 294 -36.86 -75.03 15.31
N GLU A 295 -36.09 -75.17 16.39
CA GLU A 295 -36.10 -76.36 17.26
C GLU A 295 -37.51 -76.64 17.82
N HIS A 296 -38.24 -75.59 18.23
CA HIS A 296 -39.62 -75.73 18.70
C HIS A 296 -40.59 -76.12 17.58
N ILE A 297 -40.46 -75.54 16.38
CA ILE A 297 -41.27 -75.89 15.20
C ILE A 297 -41.00 -77.34 14.78
N GLU A 298 -39.74 -77.78 14.72
CA GLU A 298 -39.38 -79.17 14.39
C GLU A 298 -39.97 -80.16 15.40
N SER A 299 -39.85 -79.85 16.70
CA SER A 299 -40.49 -80.63 17.78
C SER A 299 -42.01 -80.71 17.60
N PHE A 300 -42.66 -79.62 17.19
CA PHE A 300 -44.10 -79.59 16.93
C PHE A 300 -44.49 -80.39 15.68
N ILE A 301 -43.72 -80.27 14.59
CA ILE A 301 -43.91 -81.06 13.37
C ILE A 301 -43.80 -82.55 13.70
N GLN A 302 -42.80 -82.96 14.49
CA GLN A 302 -42.62 -84.35 14.90
C GLN A 302 -43.85 -84.89 15.66
N LYS A 303 -44.42 -84.09 16.58
CA LYS A 303 -45.67 -84.44 17.29
C LYS A 303 -46.86 -84.58 16.34
N LEU A 304 -47.03 -83.66 15.39
CA LEU A 304 -48.09 -83.74 14.38
C LEU A 304 -47.94 -84.96 13.47
N SER A 305 -46.71 -85.30 13.06
CA SER A 305 -46.43 -86.50 12.28
C SER A 305 -46.79 -87.79 13.06
N GLU A 306 -46.48 -87.85 14.35
CA GLU A 306 -46.87 -88.98 15.19
C GLU A 306 -48.40 -89.10 15.32
N MET A 307 -49.09 -87.96 15.50
CA MET A 307 -50.54 -87.92 15.59
C MET A 307 -51.20 -88.32 14.27
N ARG A 308 -50.68 -87.83 13.13
CA ARG A 308 -51.13 -88.25 11.80
C ARG A 308 -51.02 -89.76 11.63
N ARG A 309 -49.89 -90.36 12.01
CA ARG A 309 -49.70 -91.82 11.96
C ARG A 309 -50.74 -92.57 12.80
N LYS A 310 -51.08 -92.05 13.99
CA LYS A 310 -52.14 -92.63 14.84
C LYS A 310 -53.51 -92.57 14.15
N VAL A 311 -53.85 -91.43 13.52
CA VAL A 311 -55.10 -91.27 12.77
C VAL A 311 -55.14 -92.19 11.54
N GLU A 312 -54.04 -92.31 10.79
CA GLU A 312 -53.93 -93.23 9.66
C GLU A 312 -54.15 -94.68 10.10
N ASN A 313 -53.55 -95.10 11.22
CA ASN A 313 -53.79 -96.44 11.79
C ASN A 313 -55.26 -96.66 12.17
N ILE A 314 -55.90 -95.69 12.84
CA ILE A 314 -57.33 -95.76 13.18
C ILE A 314 -58.19 -95.86 11.92
N SER A 315 -57.86 -95.10 10.87
CA SER A 315 -58.56 -95.15 9.58
C SER A 315 -58.45 -96.53 8.93
N VAL A 316 -57.28 -97.16 8.99
CA VAL A 316 -57.07 -98.54 8.50
C VAL A 316 -57.90 -99.53 9.31
N ASP A 317 -57.93 -99.40 10.64
CA ASP A 317 -58.71 -100.30 11.50
C ASP A 317 -60.22 -100.10 11.34
N LEU A 318 -60.68 -98.87 11.09
CA LEU A 318 -62.07 -98.58 10.70
C LEU A 318 -62.44 -99.26 9.38
N GLU A 319 -61.56 -99.22 8.37
CA GLU A 319 -61.85 -99.86 7.08
C GLU A 319 -61.90 -101.40 7.21
N LYS A 320 -61.02 -102.00 8.03
CA LYS A 320 -61.13 -103.43 8.39
C LYS A 320 -62.45 -103.73 9.10
N THR A 321 -62.86 -102.89 10.05
CA THR A 321 -64.12 -103.05 10.79
C THR A 321 -65.32 -102.98 9.86
N LYS A 322 -65.32 -102.02 8.93
CA LYS A 322 -66.34 -101.89 7.89
C LYS A 322 -66.40 -103.15 7.02
N GLN A 323 -65.26 -103.71 6.63
CA GLN A 323 -65.20 -104.98 5.90
C GLN A 323 -65.79 -106.15 6.72
N HIS A 324 -65.51 -106.22 8.02
CA HIS A 324 -66.13 -107.20 8.92
C HIS A 324 -67.64 -107.02 9.05
N VAL A 325 -68.14 -105.78 9.14
CA VAL A 325 -69.59 -105.49 9.17
C VAL A 325 -70.25 -105.89 7.86
N SER A 326 -69.64 -105.60 6.71
CA SER A 326 -70.14 -106.08 5.41
C SER A 326 -70.15 -107.61 5.31
N ASN A 327 -69.12 -108.28 5.83
CA ASN A 327 -69.09 -109.75 5.92
C ASN A 327 -70.18 -110.28 6.86
N PHE A 328 -70.46 -109.59 7.97
CA PHE A 328 -71.52 -109.93 8.90
C PHE A 328 -72.91 -109.72 8.30
N GLN A 329 -73.12 -108.64 7.54
CA GLN A 329 -74.34 -108.41 6.76
C GLN A 329 -74.53 -109.49 5.68
N ALA A 330 -73.46 -109.89 4.98
CA ALA A 330 -73.50 -111.00 4.04
C ALA A 330 -73.85 -112.33 4.73
N PHE A 331 -73.30 -112.58 5.92
CA PHE A 331 -73.64 -113.74 6.74
C PHE A 331 -75.11 -113.76 7.17
N LEU A 332 -75.65 -112.61 7.62
CA LEU A 332 -77.08 -112.47 7.93
C LEU A 332 -77.97 -112.69 6.71
N GLY A 333 -77.57 -112.17 5.54
CA GLY A 333 -78.28 -112.41 4.28
C GLY A 333 -78.31 -113.89 3.87
N ILE A 334 -77.20 -114.62 4.04
CA ILE A 334 -77.14 -116.07 3.82
C ILE A 334 -78.03 -116.82 4.83
N HIS A 335 -78.06 -116.37 6.08
CA HIS A 335 -78.93 -116.98 7.10
C HIS A 335 -80.42 -116.75 6.78
N GLU A 336 -80.81 -115.57 6.30
CA GLU A 336 -82.17 -115.32 5.80
C GLU A 336 -82.49 -116.16 4.58
N TRP A 337 -81.56 -116.30 3.64
CA TRP A 337 -81.70 -117.19 2.49
C TRP A 337 -81.86 -118.66 2.89
N ASN A 338 -81.08 -119.15 3.85
CA ASN A 338 -81.24 -120.52 4.37
C ASN A 338 -82.59 -120.71 5.04
N LYS A 339 -83.12 -119.68 5.72
CA LYS A 339 -84.49 -119.70 6.25
C LYS A 339 -85.54 -119.79 5.14
N ILE A 340 -85.32 -119.09 4.03
CA ILE A 340 -86.21 -119.14 2.86
C ILE A 340 -86.13 -120.52 2.20
N ILE A 341 -84.93 -121.08 2.03
CA ILE A 341 -84.73 -122.42 1.46
C ILE A 341 -85.34 -123.50 2.37
N GLU A 342 -85.21 -123.41 3.69
CA GLU A 342 -85.87 -124.34 4.62
C GLU A 342 -87.41 -124.28 4.56
N ILE A 343 -87.97 -123.13 4.17
CA ILE A 343 -89.40 -122.97 3.93
C ILE A 343 -89.79 -123.60 2.58
N GLU A 344 -89.01 -123.34 1.52
CA GLU A 344 -89.28 -123.91 0.19
C GLU A 344 -89.05 -125.43 0.13
N GLU A 345 -88.08 -125.99 0.86
CA GLU A 345 -87.89 -127.45 0.97
C GLU A 345 -89.03 -128.13 1.75
N LYS A 346 -89.63 -127.44 2.73
CA LYS A 346 -90.82 -127.93 3.43
C LYS A 346 -92.07 -127.87 2.56
N ASP A 347 -92.21 -126.85 1.72
CA ASP A 347 -93.35 -126.74 0.80
C ASP A 347 -93.22 -127.68 -0.42
N CYS A 348 -92.01 -128.02 -0.85
CA CYS A 348 -91.80 -129.02 -1.91
C CYS A 348 -91.98 -130.48 -1.41
N MET A 349 -91.70 -130.80 -0.15
CA MET A 349 -91.94 -132.15 0.39
C MET A 349 -93.41 -132.43 0.74
N PHE A 350 -94.28 -131.42 0.80
CA PHE A 350 -95.72 -131.61 1.07
C PHE A 350 -96.57 -131.92 -0.17
N LEU A 351 -96.01 -131.89 -1.39
CA LEU A 351 -96.78 -132.08 -2.63
C LEU A 351 -96.51 -133.41 -3.37
N GLN A 352 -95.76 -134.36 -2.80
CA GLN A 352 -95.53 -135.68 -3.42
C GLN A 352 -96.03 -136.89 -2.62
N THR A 353 -96.80 -136.70 -1.54
CA THR A 353 -97.24 -137.82 -0.67
C THR A 353 -98.75 -138.00 -0.49
N ASP A 354 -99.60 -137.26 -1.21
CA ASP A 354 -101.08 -137.38 -1.10
C ASP A 354 -101.79 -137.79 -2.42
N GLN A 355 -101.07 -138.45 -3.32
CA GLN A 355 -101.69 -139.34 -4.32
C GLN A 355 -101.45 -140.79 -3.90
N ILE A 356 -102.43 -141.38 -3.21
CA ILE A 356 -102.87 -142.81 -3.25
C ILE A 356 -103.70 -143.03 -1.97
N MET A 357 -105.03 -142.90 -2.10
CA MET A 357 -106.11 -143.51 -1.29
C MET A 357 -107.28 -142.53 -1.07
N ASN A 358 -108.16 -142.37 -2.06
CA ASN A 358 -109.54 -142.85 -1.89
C ASN A 358 -110.41 -142.62 -3.13
N HIS A 359 -111.02 -143.73 -3.52
CA HIS A 359 -112.09 -143.92 -4.46
C HIS A 359 -113.45 -143.50 -3.85
N ARG A 360 -114.40 -143.13 -4.73
CA ARG A 360 -115.90 -143.08 -4.58
C ARG A 360 -116.46 -141.88 -3.79
N ASP A 361 -117.53 -141.19 -4.17
CA ASP A 361 -118.57 -141.34 -5.21
C ASP A 361 -119.34 -139.99 -5.37
N ILE A 362 -119.72 -139.64 -6.61
CA ILE A 362 -121.03 -139.13 -7.10
C ILE A 362 -121.68 -137.87 -6.43
N HIS A 363 -121.90 -136.76 -7.18
CA HIS A 363 -123.21 -136.35 -7.75
C HIS A 363 -123.23 -134.97 -8.45
N ILE A 364 -124.15 -134.90 -9.43
CA ILE A 364 -124.53 -133.86 -10.40
C ILE A 364 -125.38 -132.75 -9.74
N THR A 365 -125.21 -131.46 -10.11
CA THR A 365 -126.24 -130.54 -10.66
C THR A 365 -125.82 -129.05 -10.67
N CYS A 366 -126.26 -128.36 -11.72
CA CYS A 366 -126.46 -126.91 -11.96
C CYS A 366 -125.31 -125.91 -11.78
#